data_AF-A0A383DR58-F1
#
_entry.id   AF-A0A383DR58-F1
#
_cell.length_a   1.000
_cell.length_b   1.000
_cell.length_c   1.000
_cell.angle_alpha   90.00
_cell.angle_beta   90.00
_cell.angle_gamma   90.00
#
_symmetry.space_group_name_H-M   'P 1'
#
loop_
_entity.id
_entity.type
_entity.pdbx_description
1 polymer ?
#
loop_
_entity_poly.entity_id
_entity_poly.type
_entity_poly.pdbx_seq_one_letter_code
_entity_poly.pdbx_strand_id
1 'polypeptide(L)'
;MKRIIFIFLSTLSLWLAGCAAFTSYGRLEKQARQAYQRGDYDQAVYDCAYALRINPSYEPAQFLIQDTFKAAVIEHESNLNDLSSSTEKFRWDKIVSEYNDLIRLNRTIDQLPGLRHKETGELIVLETTDYSSQIDPAIQMAAETHYNEGMNLSSSNDIKIKKQAAKEFKIAVDFVAGYRDASQKYEEMRQAAILRMAMMPFEDKTGTRRKYGSVSEVIMDD
;
A
#
# COMPACT_ATOMS: atom_id res chain seq x y z
N MET A 1 -9.43 -47.29 44.26
CA MET A 1 -10.16 -46.90 43.03
C MET A 1 -10.54 -45.42 42.99
N LYS A 2 -11.17 -44.83 44.02
CA LYS A 2 -11.56 -43.39 44.02
C LYS A 2 -10.40 -42.39 43.81
N ARG A 3 -9.20 -42.68 44.34
CA ARG A 3 -7.99 -41.82 44.15
C ARG A 3 -7.42 -41.86 42.73
N ILE A 4 -7.53 -42.98 42.02
CA ILE A 4 -7.04 -43.13 40.64
C ILE A 4 -7.96 -42.38 39.67
N ILE A 5 -9.28 -42.43 39.92
CA ILE A 5 -10.28 -41.67 39.17
C ILE A 5 -10.07 -40.16 39.36
N PHE A 6 -9.72 -39.70 40.56
CA PHE A 6 -9.44 -38.29 40.84
C PHE A 6 -8.17 -37.78 40.13
N ILE A 7 -7.12 -38.61 40.04
CA ILE A 7 -5.89 -38.27 39.31
C ILE A 7 -6.15 -38.22 37.79
N PHE A 8 -6.95 -39.15 37.25
CA PHE A 8 -7.36 -39.14 35.85
C PHE A 8 -8.29 -37.97 35.50
N LEU A 9 -9.21 -37.58 36.40
CA LEU A 9 -10.05 -36.38 36.21
C LEU A 9 -9.20 -35.09 36.26
N SER A 10 -8.22 -35.04 37.15
CA SER A 10 -7.29 -33.92 37.26
C SER A 10 -6.43 -33.77 36.02
N THR A 11 -5.87 -34.86 35.47
CA THR A 11 -5.06 -34.76 34.25
C THR A 11 -5.92 -34.45 33.03
N LEU A 12 -7.15 -34.96 32.92
CA LEU A 12 -8.08 -34.64 31.83
C LEU A 12 -8.48 -33.14 31.80
N SER A 13 -8.57 -32.50 32.97
CA SER A 13 -8.85 -31.06 33.08
C SER A 13 -7.71 -30.15 32.59
N LEU A 14 -6.45 -30.62 32.67
CA LEU A 14 -5.29 -29.87 32.16
C LEU A 14 -5.15 -29.93 30.63
N TRP A 15 -5.79 -30.89 29.95
CA TRP A 15 -5.75 -30.99 28.48
C TRP A 15 -6.72 -30.02 27.78
N LEU A 16 -7.70 -29.46 28.49
CA LEU A 16 -8.70 -28.54 27.91
C LEU A 16 -8.32 -27.06 28.01
N ALA A 17 -7.27 -26.70 28.76
CA ALA A 17 -6.91 -25.30 29.02
C ALA A 17 -5.94 -24.68 27.98
N GLY A 18 -5.52 -25.42 26.94
CA GLY A 18 -4.40 -25.03 26.07
C GLY A 18 -4.71 -24.81 24.58
N CYS A 19 -5.97 -24.76 24.14
CA CYS A 19 -6.27 -24.85 22.71
C CYS A 19 -6.25 -23.52 21.94
N ALA A 20 -6.41 -22.36 22.59
CA ALA A 20 -6.57 -21.09 21.87
C ALA A 20 -5.36 -20.73 20.99
N ALA A 21 -4.13 -20.89 21.50
CA ALA A 21 -2.90 -20.61 20.76
C ALA A 21 -2.64 -21.54 19.55
N PHE A 22 -3.32 -22.70 19.50
CA PHE A 22 -3.17 -23.63 18.39
C PHE A 22 -4.15 -23.37 17.23
N THR A 23 -5.23 -22.62 17.49
CA THR A 23 -6.22 -22.26 16.47
C THR A 23 -5.70 -21.21 15.48
N SER A 24 -6.29 -21.14 14.28
CA SER A 24 -5.93 -20.12 13.29
C SER A 24 -6.21 -18.70 13.79
N TYR A 25 -7.38 -18.45 14.37
CA TYR A 25 -7.76 -17.14 14.90
C TYR A 25 -6.95 -16.72 16.13
N GLY A 26 -6.52 -17.66 16.98
CA GLY A 26 -5.62 -17.34 18.10
C GLY A 26 -4.20 -16.99 17.66
N ARG A 27 -3.70 -17.58 16.57
CA ARG A 27 -2.41 -17.16 15.97
C ARG A 27 -2.49 -15.77 15.36
N LEU A 28 -3.59 -15.47 14.66
CA LEU A 28 -3.84 -14.14 14.08
C LEU A 28 -3.90 -13.07 15.19
N GLU A 29 -4.62 -13.31 16.28
CA GLU A 29 -4.64 -12.35 17.40
C GLU A 29 -3.25 -12.18 18.04
N LYS A 30 -2.47 -13.25 18.16
CA LYS A 30 -1.07 -13.13 18.62
C LYS A 30 -0.22 -12.28 17.67
N GLN A 31 -0.39 -12.42 16.35
CA GLN A 31 0.28 -11.60 15.35
C GLN A 31 -0.17 -10.15 15.46
N ALA A 32 -1.48 -9.90 15.59
CA ALA A 32 -2.05 -8.59 15.81
C ALA A 32 -1.44 -7.91 17.05
N ARG A 33 -1.31 -8.66 18.15
CA ARG A 33 -0.71 -8.15 19.40
C ARG A 33 0.76 -7.77 19.22
N GLN A 34 1.51 -8.55 18.45
CA GLN A 34 2.91 -8.23 18.14
C GLN A 34 3.03 -7.02 17.21
N ALA A 35 2.16 -6.90 16.20
CA ALA A 35 2.08 -5.74 15.32
C ALA A 35 1.76 -4.47 16.12
N TYR A 36 0.73 -4.52 16.99
CA TYR A 36 0.36 -3.43 17.90
C TYR A 36 1.53 -2.98 18.78
N GLN A 37 2.27 -3.92 19.37
CA GLN A 37 3.45 -3.62 20.20
C GLN A 37 4.60 -2.97 19.43
N ARG A 38 4.68 -3.17 18.10
CA ARG A 38 5.69 -2.55 17.23
C ARG A 38 5.24 -1.20 16.67
N GLY A 39 4.00 -0.77 16.95
CA GLY A 39 3.40 0.42 16.32
C GLY A 39 2.84 0.17 14.92
N ASP A 40 2.72 -1.09 14.48
CA ASP A 40 2.14 -1.47 13.19
C ASP A 40 0.63 -1.66 13.38
N TYR A 41 -0.10 -0.55 13.58
CA TYR A 41 -1.49 -0.58 14.01
C TYR A 41 -2.43 -1.10 12.92
N ASP A 42 -2.18 -0.76 11.66
CA ASP A 42 -2.89 -1.26 10.49
C ASP A 42 -2.89 -2.77 10.41
N GLN A 43 -1.70 -3.38 10.44
CA GLN A 43 -1.56 -4.82 10.43
C GLN A 43 -2.28 -5.46 11.63
N ALA A 44 -2.22 -4.81 12.80
CA ALA A 44 -2.92 -5.28 13.98
C ALA A 44 -4.45 -5.27 13.80
N VAL A 45 -5.01 -4.25 13.16
CA VAL A 45 -6.44 -4.21 12.80
C VAL A 45 -6.78 -5.34 11.83
N TYR A 46 -6.00 -5.51 10.75
CA TYR A 46 -6.28 -6.53 9.74
C TYR A 46 -6.23 -7.95 10.31
N ASP A 47 -5.23 -8.26 11.14
CA ASP A 47 -5.10 -9.58 11.77
C ASP A 47 -6.22 -9.85 12.79
N CYS A 48 -6.58 -8.85 13.61
CA CYS A 48 -7.74 -8.95 14.50
C CYS A 48 -9.04 -9.15 13.73
N ALA A 49 -9.27 -8.37 12.69
CA ALA A 49 -10.46 -8.47 11.87
C ALA A 49 -10.56 -9.85 11.20
N TYR A 50 -9.44 -10.39 10.72
CA TYR A 50 -9.43 -11.74 10.15
C TYR A 50 -9.72 -12.80 11.23
N ALA A 51 -9.13 -12.69 12.42
CA ALA A 51 -9.45 -13.58 13.54
C ALA A 51 -10.96 -13.58 13.85
N LEU A 52 -11.58 -12.40 13.86
CA LEU A 52 -13.01 -12.21 14.17
C LEU A 52 -13.95 -12.65 13.03
N ARG A 53 -13.50 -12.60 11.76
CA ARG A 53 -14.24 -13.20 10.64
C ARG A 53 -14.30 -14.72 10.77
N ILE A 54 -13.25 -15.35 11.30
CA ILE A 54 -13.20 -16.80 11.55
C ILE A 54 -14.02 -17.16 12.80
N ASN A 55 -13.82 -16.43 13.90
CA ASN A 55 -14.57 -16.63 15.14
C ASN A 55 -15.02 -15.28 15.74
N PRO A 56 -16.26 -14.86 15.48
CA PRO A 56 -16.79 -13.58 15.95
C PRO A 56 -16.88 -13.46 17.48
N SER A 57 -16.87 -14.60 18.20
CA SER A 57 -16.98 -14.68 19.66
C SER A 57 -15.62 -14.76 20.37
N TYR A 58 -14.52 -14.64 19.63
CA TYR A 58 -13.18 -14.73 20.20
C TYR A 58 -12.81 -13.43 20.95
N GLU A 59 -13.12 -13.41 22.24
CA GLU A 59 -12.96 -12.25 23.13
C GLU A 59 -11.58 -11.56 23.04
N PRO A 60 -10.42 -12.26 23.01
CA PRO A 60 -9.14 -11.58 22.94
C PRO A 60 -8.98 -10.70 21.69
N ALA A 61 -9.54 -11.12 20.55
CA ALA A 61 -9.53 -10.30 19.34
C ALA A 61 -10.59 -9.19 19.39
N GLN A 62 -11.76 -9.44 20.01
CA GLN A 62 -12.80 -8.41 20.21
C GLN A 62 -12.29 -7.26 21.08
N PHE A 63 -11.49 -7.56 22.11
CA PHE A 63 -10.85 -6.54 22.93
C PHE A 63 -9.75 -5.83 22.17
N LEU A 64 -8.82 -6.58 21.56
CA LEU A 64 -7.66 -6.00 20.91
C LEU A 64 -8.04 -5.10 19.70
N ILE A 65 -9.07 -5.46 18.93
CA ILE A 65 -9.46 -4.67 17.75
C ILE A 65 -9.94 -3.26 18.10
N GLN A 66 -10.54 -3.07 19.29
CA GLN A 66 -10.99 -1.75 19.74
C GLN A 66 -9.81 -0.79 19.94
N ASP A 67 -8.74 -1.29 20.57
CA ASP A 67 -7.53 -0.52 20.82
C ASP A 67 -6.72 -0.30 19.53
N THR A 68 -6.54 -1.35 18.72
CA THR A 68 -5.73 -1.26 17.49
C THR A 68 -6.38 -0.36 16.45
N PHE A 69 -7.70 -0.44 16.27
CA PHE A 69 -8.42 0.40 15.33
C PHE A 69 -8.37 1.87 15.73
N LYS A 70 -8.59 2.16 17.01
CA LYS A 70 -8.44 3.53 17.53
C LYS A 70 -7.02 4.06 17.33
N ALA A 71 -5.99 3.26 17.60
CA ALA A 71 -4.61 3.67 17.44
C ALA A 71 -4.25 3.96 15.96
N ALA A 72 -4.69 3.08 15.04
CA ALA A 72 -4.47 3.27 13.60
C ALA A 72 -5.14 4.57 13.09
N VAL A 73 -6.40 4.81 13.47
CA VAL A 73 -7.11 6.05 13.09
C VAL A 73 -6.38 7.29 13.62
N ILE A 74 -5.97 7.29 14.90
CA ILE A 74 -5.24 8.41 15.49
C ILE A 74 -3.90 8.67 14.76
N GLU A 75 -3.18 7.61 14.40
CA GLU A 75 -1.91 7.73 13.68
C GLU A 75 -2.11 8.39 12.31
N HIS A 76 -3.04 7.87 11.50
CA HIS A 76 -3.33 8.41 10.18
C HIS A 76 -3.86 9.86 10.25
N GLU A 77 -4.74 10.17 11.20
CA GLU A 77 -5.24 11.55 11.40
C GLU A 77 -4.12 12.51 11.83
N SER A 78 -3.18 12.04 12.66
CA SER A 78 -1.99 12.82 13.01
C SER A 78 -1.11 13.08 11.78
N ASN A 79 -0.86 12.05 10.96
CA ASN A 79 -0.08 12.18 9.73
C ASN A 79 -0.74 13.16 8.75
N LEU A 80 -2.07 13.09 8.59
CA LEU A 80 -2.84 14.03 7.77
C LEU A 80 -2.66 15.47 8.26
N ASN A 81 -2.73 15.69 9.57
CA ASN A 81 -2.52 17.01 10.17
C ASN A 81 -1.09 17.53 9.88
N ASP A 82 -0.08 16.70 10.08
CA ASP A 82 1.32 17.07 9.82
C ASP A 82 1.55 17.40 8.34
N LEU A 83 1.04 16.56 7.43
CA LEU A 83 1.14 16.74 5.98
C LEU A 83 0.41 18.01 5.50
N SER A 84 -0.72 18.37 6.13
CA SER A 84 -1.47 19.58 5.78
C SER A 84 -0.63 20.86 5.94
N SER A 85 0.29 20.84 6.92
CA SER A 85 1.21 21.94 7.23
C SER A 85 2.56 21.86 6.50
N SER A 86 2.90 20.70 5.94
CA SER A 86 4.18 20.44 5.26
C SER A 86 4.32 21.23 3.96
N THR A 87 5.52 21.71 3.61
CA THR A 87 5.80 22.35 2.31
C THR A 87 6.37 21.39 1.27
N GLU A 88 6.33 20.08 1.53
CA GLU A 88 6.82 19.08 0.58
C GLU A 88 6.01 19.11 -0.72
N LYS A 89 6.73 19.09 -1.85
CA LYS A 89 6.15 19.23 -3.19
C LYS A 89 5.03 18.22 -3.46
N PHE A 90 5.28 16.94 -3.20
CA PHE A 90 4.35 15.83 -3.46
C PHE A 90 3.65 15.37 -2.16
N ARG A 91 3.39 16.30 -1.22
CA ARG A 91 2.66 15.98 0.02
C ARG A 91 1.25 15.45 -0.24
N TRP A 92 0.62 15.88 -1.33
CA TRP A 92 -0.74 15.50 -1.68
C TRP A 92 -0.87 14.00 -1.99
N ASP A 93 0.16 13.40 -2.58
CA ASP A 93 0.26 11.95 -2.78
C ASP A 93 0.17 11.20 -1.45
N LYS A 94 0.89 11.69 -0.44
CA LYS A 94 0.89 11.11 0.91
C LYS A 94 -0.47 11.29 1.57
N ILE A 95 -1.06 12.48 1.47
CA ILE A 95 -2.41 12.76 1.98
C ILE A 95 -3.44 11.79 1.36
N VAL A 96 -3.38 11.56 0.04
CA VAL A 96 -4.24 10.59 -0.64
C VAL A 96 -3.98 9.17 -0.13
N SER A 97 -2.73 8.79 0.15
CA SER A 97 -2.41 7.49 0.77
C SER A 97 -3.05 7.35 2.14
N GLU A 98 -2.85 8.32 3.04
CA GLU A 98 -3.40 8.28 4.41
C GLU A 98 -4.94 8.16 4.38
N TYR A 99 -5.63 8.91 3.53
CA TYR A 99 -7.08 8.78 3.38
C TYR A 99 -7.50 7.41 2.84
N ASN A 100 -6.77 6.84 1.87
CA ASN A 100 -7.06 5.52 1.35
C ASN A 100 -6.90 4.43 2.41
N ASP A 101 -5.92 4.57 3.29
CA ASP A 101 -5.67 3.63 4.39
C ASP A 101 -6.77 3.74 5.46
N LEU A 102 -7.17 4.95 5.87
CA LEU A 102 -8.36 5.18 6.72
C LEU A 102 -9.64 4.57 6.13
N ILE A 103 -9.90 4.79 4.84
CA ILE A 103 -11.06 4.21 4.15
C ILE A 103 -10.98 2.68 4.15
N ARG A 104 -9.79 2.10 4.01
CA ARG A 104 -9.58 0.65 4.04
C ARG A 104 -9.79 0.07 5.43
N LEU A 105 -9.34 0.76 6.48
CA LEU A 105 -9.60 0.39 7.87
C LEU A 105 -11.11 0.37 8.15
N ASN A 106 -11.84 1.43 7.78
CA ASN A 106 -13.29 1.48 7.94
C ASN A 106 -13.99 0.33 7.21
N ARG A 107 -13.65 0.09 5.93
CA ARG A 107 -14.20 -1.05 5.17
C ARG A 107 -13.89 -2.39 5.84
N THR A 108 -12.73 -2.51 6.50
CA THR A 108 -12.36 -3.73 7.23
C THR A 108 -13.29 -3.96 8.41
N ILE A 109 -13.59 -2.90 9.16
CA ILE A 109 -14.54 -2.90 10.28
C ILE A 109 -15.97 -3.16 9.81
N ASP A 110 -16.43 -2.48 8.76
CA ASP A 110 -17.79 -2.61 8.21
C ASP A 110 -18.09 -4.03 7.72
N GLN A 111 -17.06 -4.76 7.28
CA GLN A 111 -17.17 -6.14 6.80
C GLN A 111 -17.14 -7.18 7.93
N LEU A 112 -17.05 -6.76 9.20
CA LEU A 112 -17.09 -7.69 10.32
C LEU A 112 -18.51 -8.24 10.52
N PRO A 113 -18.64 -9.52 10.91
CA PRO A 113 -19.90 -10.00 11.44
C PRO A 113 -20.25 -9.24 12.73
N GLY A 114 -21.54 -9.18 13.07
CA GLY A 114 -21.98 -8.54 14.31
C GLY A 114 -21.29 -9.13 15.53
N LEU A 115 -20.46 -8.32 16.20
CA LEU A 115 -19.69 -8.73 17.38
C LEU A 115 -20.53 -8.52 18.63
N ARG A 116 -20.56 -9.51 19.52
CA ARG A 116 -21.32 -9.43 20.78
C ARG A 116 -20.47 -9.80 21.97
N HIS A 117 -20.63 -9.06 23.06
CA HIS A 117 -20.10 -9.45 24.35
C HIS A 117 -20.70 -10.79 24.77
N LYS A 118 -19.84 -11.74 25.16
CA LYS A 118 -20.28 -13.10 25.51
C LYS A 118 -21.18 -13.14 26.76
N GLU A 119 -20.91 -12.26 27.72
CA GLU A 119 -21.62 -12.22 29.00
C GLU A 119 -22.96 -11.48 28.90
N THR A 120 -22.96 -10.29 28.29
CA THR A 120 -24.15 -9.42 28.23
C THR A 120 -24.98 -9.63 26.96
N GLY A 121 -24.40 -10.18 25.90
CA GLY A 121 -25.04 -10.30 24.58
C GLY A 121 -25.15 -8.96 23.81
N GLU A 122 -24.66 -7.87 24.40
CA GLU A 122 -24.67 -6.54 23.80
C GLU A 122 -23.78 -6.47 22.57
N LEU A 123 -24.19 -5.63 21.60
CA LEU A 123 -23.44 -5.43 20.37
C LEU A 123 -22.21 -4.57 20.66
N ILE A 124 -21.04 -5.02 20.22
CA ILE A 124 -19.81 -4.23 20.20
C ILE A 124 -19.85 -3.38 18.93
N VAL A 125 -19.91 -2.06 19.10
CA VAL A 125 -19.94 -1.10 17.99
C VAL A 125 -18.57 -0.46 17.88
N LEU A 126 -17.99 -0.51 16.67
CA LEU A 126 -16.76 0.18 16.31
C LEU A 126 -17.16 1.35 15.41
N GLU A 127 -16.90 2.58 15.87
CA GLU A 127 -17.32 3.79 15.15
C GLU A 127 -16.38 4.09 13.98
N THR A 128 -16.93 4.16 12.76
CA THR A 128 -16.19 4.51 11.53
C THR A 128 -16.56 5.92 11.06
N THR A 129 -15.58 6.68 10.58
CA THR A 129 -15.78 8.03 10.02
C THR A 129 -15.76 8.00 8.49
N ASP A 130 -16.72 8.61 7.80
CA ASP A 130 -16.67 8.69 6.34
C ASP A 130 -15.64 9.73 5.84
N TYR A 131 -14.55 9.24 5.24
CA TYR A 131 -13.51 10.07 4.61
C TYR A 131 -13.67 10.18 3.08
N SER A 132 -14.68 9.53 2.48
CA SER A 132 -14.84 9.46 1.02
C SER A 132 -15.04 10.82 0.37
N SER A 133 -15.70 11.77 1.04
CA SER A 133 -15.84 13.13 0.53
C SER A 133 -14.61 14.02 0.79
N GLN A 134 -13.75 13.63 1.74
CA GLN A 134 -12.60 14.42 2.18
C GLN A 134 -11.36 14.19 1.30
N ILE A 135 -11.29 13.04 0.63
CA ILE A 135 -10.16 12.66 -0.23
C ILE A 135 -10.16 13.40 -1.58
N ASP A 136 -11.33 13.79 -2.11
CA ASP A 136 -11.46 14.36 -3.46
C ASP A 136 -10.58 15.60 -3.71
N PRO A 137 -10.53 16.61 -2.80
CA PRO A 137 -9.63 17.75 -2.97
C PRO A 137 -8.16 17.33 -3.03
N ALA A 138 -7.74 16.35 -2.22
CA ALA A 138 -6.36 15.87 -2.20
C ALA A 138 -5.98 15.19 -3.51
N ILE A 139 -6.89 14.38 -4.09
CA ILE A 139 -6.70 13.74 -5.40
C ILE A 139 -6.53 14.80 -6.50
N GLN A 140 -7.36 15.84 -6.51
CA GLN A 140 -7.24 16.94 -7.48
C GLN A 140 -5.91 17.69 -7.34
N MET A 141 -5.48 17.96 -6.11
CA MET A 141 -4.21 18.65 -5.84
C MET A 141 -2.99 17.79 -6.19
N ALA A 142 -3.05 16.47 -5.99
CA ALA A 142 -1.99 15.56 -6.43
C ALA A 142 -1.87 15.55 -7.95
N ALA A 143 -2.99 15.42 -8.67
CA ALA A 143 -3.02 15.50 -10.13
C ALA A 143 -2.46 16.84 -10.64
N GLU A 144 -2.84 17.96 -10.03
CA GLU A 144 -2.32 19.28 -10.36
C GLU A 144 -0.80 19.38 -10.17
N THR A 145 -0.30 18.88 -9.04
CA THR A 145 1.12 18.92 -8.70
C THR A 145 1.96 18.18 -9.73
N HIS A 146 1.56 16.96 -10.08
CA HIS A 146 2.23 16.16 -11.10
C HIS A 146 2.10 16.76 -12.49
N TYR A 147 0.92 17.27 -12.85
CA TYR A 147 0.74 17.95 -14.14
C TYR A 147 1.69 19.14 -14.28
N ASN A 148 1.76 20.00 -13.26
CA ASN A 148 2.65 21.16 -13.26
C ASN A 148 4.12 20.76 -13.32
N GLU A 149 4.51 19.67 -12.65
CA GLU A 149 5.87 19.15 -12.78
C GLU A 149 6.16 18.61 -14.18
N GLY A 150 5.23 17.87 -14.77
CA GLY A 150 5.32 17.44 -16.16
C GLY A 150 5.54 18.62 -17.10
N MET A 151 4.80 19.72 -16.90
CA MET A 151 4.95 20.96 -17.67
C MET A 151 6.35 21.57 -17.50
N ASN A 152 6.87 21.66 -16.28
CA ASN A 152 8.21 22.20 -16.02
C ASN A 152 9.28 21.38 -16.76
N LEU A 153 9.24 20.05 -16.62
CA LEU A 153 10.21 19.13 -17.20
C LEU A 153 10.10 19.07 -18.74
N SER A 154 8.90 19.23 -19.29
CA SER A 154 8.64 19.14 -20.74
C SER A 154 9.42 20.16 -21.59
N SER A 155 9.87 21.26 -20.97
CA SER A 155 10.66 22.31 -21.62
C SER A 155 12.09 21.87 -21.98
N SER A 156 12.60 20.80 -21.36
CA SER A 156 13.95 20.31 -21.58
C SER A 156 14.09 19.52 -22.88
N ASN A 157 15.25 19.67 -23.54
CA ASN A 157 15.61 18.84 -24.70
C ASN A 157 16.29 17.51 -24.31
N ASP A 158 16.62 17.30 -23.04
CA ASP A 158 17.21 16.03 -22.58
C ASP A 158 16.16 14.91 -22.60
N ILE A 159 16.46 13.83 -23.33
CA ILE A 159 15.61 12.64 -23.47
C ILE A 159 15.24 12.04 -22.10
N LYS A 160 16.16 12.01 -21.13
CA LYS A 160 15.90 11.49 -19.79
C LYS A 160 14.89 12.36 -19.04
N ILE A 161 15.01 13.68 -19.19
CA ILE A 161 14.08 14.64 -18.57
C ILE A 161 12.70 14.54 -19.23
N LYS A 162 12.63 14.40 -20.57
CA LYS A 162 11.36 14.15 -21.26
C LYS A 162 10.68 12.85 -20.80
N LYS A 163 11.47 11.80 -20.53
CA LYS A 163 10.94 10.55 -19.95
C LYS A 163 10.37 10.78 -18.55
N GLN A 164 10.99 11.64 -17.74
CA GLN A 164 10.45 12.03 -16.43
C GLN A 164 9.16 12.82 -16.60
N ALA A 165 9.13 13.84 -17.48
CA ALA A 165 7.92 14.61 -17.79
C ALA A 165 6.74 13.70 -18.18
N ALA A 166 6.98 12.69 -19.03
CA ALA A 166 5.96 11.70 -19.38
C ALA A 166 5.45 10.93 -18.14
N LYS A 167 6.34 10.52 -17.22
CA LYS A 167 5.91 9.85 -15.98
C LYS A 167 5.02 10.75 -15.13
N GLU A 168 5.37 12.01 -14.98
CA GLU A 168 4.58 12.97 -14.20
C GLU A 168 3.17 13.16 -14.79
N PHE A 169 3.06 13.35 -16.12
CA PHE A 169 1.75 13.41 -16.77
C PHE A 169 0.94 12.12 -16.61
N LYS A 170 1.60 10.97 -16.65
CA LYS A 170 0.94 9.69 -16.39
C LYS A 170 0.37 9.63 -14.97
N ILE A 171 1.15 10.04 -13.97
CA ILE A 171 0.70 10.05 -12.58
C ILE A 171 -0.50 11.00 -12.40
N ALA A 172 -0.49 12.17 -13.06
CA ALA A 172 -1.64 13.07 -13.04
C ALA A 172 -2.93 12.43 -13.58
N VAL A 173 -2.82 11.65 -14.67
CA VAL A 173 -3.94 10.88 -15.23
C VAL A 173 -4.38 9.74 -14.30
N ASP A 174 -3.43 9.09 -13.62
CA ASP A 174 -3.71 8.00 -12.68
C ASP A 174 -4.47 8.53 -11.44
N PHE A 175 -4.19 9.76 -10.98
CA PHE A 175 -4.98 10.42 -9.92
C PHE A 175 -6.36 10.88 -10.41
N VAL A 176 -6.43 11.58 -11.55
CA VAL A 176 -7.68 12.08 -12.11
C VAL A 176 -7.75 11.72 -13.60
N ALA A 177 -8.63 10.77 -13.93
CA ALA A 177 -8.87 10.41 -15.32
C ALA A 177 -9.35 11.63 -16.11
N GLY A 178 -8.69 11.91 -17.24
CA GLY A 178 -9.00 13.08 -18.06
C GLY A 178 -8.58 14.42 -17.46
N TYR A 179 -7.60 14.44 -16.54
CA TYR A 179 -7.07 15.69 -15.98
C TYR A 179 -6.48 16.60 -17.08
N ARG A 180 -7.23 17.65 -17.45
CA ARG A 180 -6.83 18.61 -18.49
C ARG A 180 -6.40 17.90 -19.78
N ASP A 181 -5.28 18.27 -20.37
CA ASP A 181 -4.63 17.63 -21.52
C ASP A 181 -3.47 16.69 -21.11
N ALA A 182 -3.42 16.24 -19.84
CA ALA A 182 -2.34 15.39 -19.32
C ALA A 182 -2.13 14.12 -20.15
N SER A 183 -3.21 13.47 -20.62
CA SER A 183 -3.11 12.27 -21.48
C SER A 183 -2.46 12.57 -22.83
N GLN A 184 -2.73 13.74 -23.43
CA GLN A 184 -2.07 14.16 -24.66
C GLN A 184 -0.59 14.49 -24.40
N LYS A 185 -0.30 15.25 -23.34
CA LYS A 185 1.06 15.62 -22.95
C LYS A 185 1.93 14.42 -22.61
N TYR A 186 1.34 13.41 -21.97
CA TYR A 186 1.97 12.12 -21.74
C TYR A 186 2.47 11.50 -23.05
N GLU A 187 1.61 11.38 -24.06
CA GLU A 187 1.99 10.75 -25.32
C GLU A 187 3.01 11.60 -26.10
N GLU A 188 2.85 12.93 -26.12
CA GLU A 188 3.83 13.85 -26.70
C GLU A 188 5.24 13.63 -26.10
N MET A 189 5.34 13.64 -24.77
CA MET A 189 6.63 13.48 -24.08
C MET A 189 7.18 12.05 -24.20
N ARG A 190 6.30 11.04 -24.17
CA ARG A 190 6.67 9.64 -24.35
C ARG A 190 7.31 9.42 -25.72
N GLN A 191 6.72 9.96 -26.78
CA GLN A 191 7.27 9.87 -28.14
C GLN A 191 8.58 10.65 -28.27
N ALA A 192 8.66 11.85 -27.69
CA ALA A 192 9.88 12.66 -27.70
C ALA A 192 11.03 12.06 -26.86
N ALA A 193 10.73 11.14 -25.95
CA ALA A 193 11.70 10.40 -25.15
C ALA A 193 12.19 9.08 -25.81
N ILE A 194 11.77 8.78 -27.05
CA ILE A 194 12.22 7.60 -27.79
C ILE A 194 13.61 7.86 -28.36
N LEU A 195 14.59 7.05 -27.94
CA LEU A 195 15.90 6.99 -28.59
C LEU A 195 15.79 6.12 -29.85
N ARG A 196 16.01 6.70 -31.03
CA ARG A 196 16.07 5.95 -32.29
C ARG A 196 17.52 5.51 -32.54
N MET A 197 17.74 4.20 -32.61
CA MET A 197 19.04 3.61 -32.92
C MET A 197 19.01 3.00 -34.32
N ALA A 198 19.93 3.42 -35.18
CA ALA A 198 20.19 2.75 -36.46
C ALA A 198 21.27 1.68 -36.25
N MET A 199 20.98 0.44 -36.67
CA MET A 199 21.96 -0.63 -36.75
C MET A 199 22.19 -0.94 -38.22
N MET A 200 23.42 -0.76 -38.67
CA MET A 200 23.83 -1.12 -40.03
C MET A 200 24.74 -2.34 -39.96
N PRO A 201 24.46 -3.41 -40.72
CA PRO A 201 25.41 -4.50 -40.86
C PRO A 201 26.65 -3.96 -41.55
N PHE A 202 27.82 -4.40 -41.10
CA PHE A 202 29.08 -4.09 -41.75
C PHE A 202 29.91 -5.38 -41.87
N GLU A 203 30.64 -5.51 -42.97
CA GLU A 203 31.54 -6.63 -43.17
C GLU A 203 32.92 -6.31 -42.60
N ASP A 204 33.45 -7.21 -41.77
CA ASP A 204 34.81 -7.11 -41.28
C ASP A 204 35.80 -7.55 -42.36
N LYS A 205 36.38 -6.57 -43.06
CA LYS A 205 37.37 -6.79 -44.12
C LYS A 205 38.77 -7.12 -43.61
N THR A 206 39.00 -7.16 -42.29
CA THR A 206 40.36 -7.37 -41.74
C THR A 206 40.85 -8.81 -41.76
N GLY A 207 39.95 -9.79 -41.95
CA GLY A 207 40.32 -11.20 -42.06
C GLY A 207 40.93 -11.82 -40.79
N THR A 208 40.87 -11.14 -39.64
CA THR A 208 41.42 -11.67 -38.37
C THR A 208 40.33 -12.15 -37.42
N ARG A 209 40.45 -13.39 -36.92
CA ARG A 209 39.45 -14.01 -36.02
C ARG A 209 39.33 -13.36 -34.62
N ARG A 210 40.17 -12.40 -34.27
CA ARG A 210 40.33 -11.90 -32.88
C ARG A 210 40.45 -10.39 -32.73
N LYS A 211 40.42 -9.61 -33.82
CA LYS A 211 40.46 -8.15 -33.77
C LYS A 211 39.51 -7.60 -34.81
N TYR A 212 38.51 -6.83 -34.37
CA TYR A 212 37.70 -6.04 -35.27
C TYR A 212 38.56 -4.90 -35.84
N GLY A 213 38.46 -4.66 -37.15
CA GLY A 213 39.11 -3.55 -37.82
C GLY A 213 38.67 -2.19 -37.31
N SER A 214 39.41 -1.15 -37.69
CA SER A 214 39.01 0.22 -37.34
C SER A 214 37.68 0.56 -38.03
N VAL A 215 36.73 1.15 -37.29
CA VAL A 215 35.41 1.51 -37.83
C VAL A 215 35.53 2.49 -39.01
N SER A 216 36.60 3.28 -39.05
CA SER A 216 36.93 4.20 -40.14
C SER A 216 37.19 3.50 -41.49
N GLU A 217 37.79 2.30 -41.49
CA GLU A 217 38.11 1.56 -42.73
C GLU A 217 36.88 0.86 -43.35
N VAL A 218 35.78 0.79 -42.60
CA VAL A 218 34.55 0.09 -43.03
C VAL A 218 33.48 1.08 -43.52
N ILE A 219 33.57 2.36 -43.16
CA ILE A 219 32.56 3.39 -43.44
C ILE A 219 32.96 4.31 -44.61
N MET A 220 34.23 4.35 -45.01
CA MET A 220 34.65 5.10 -46.20
C MET A 220 34.61 4.20 -47.44
N ASP A 221 33.70 4.50 -48.37
CA ASP A 221 33.85 4.11 -49.77
C ASP A 221 34.90 5.02 -50.41
N ASP A 222 35.77 4.46 -51.26
CA ASP A 222 36.65 5.22 -52.17
C ASP A 222 35.83 6.12 -53.13
#